data_AF-A0ABD4AII0-F1
#
_entry.id   AF-A0ABD4AII0-F1
#
_cell.length_a   1.000
_cell.length_b   1.000
_cell.length_c   1.000
_cell.angle_alpha   90.00
_cell.angle_beta   90.00
_cell.angle_gamma   90.00
#
_symmetry.space_group_name_H-M   'P 1'
#
loop_
_entity.id
_entity.type
_entity.pdbx_description
1 polymer ?
#
loop_
_entity_poly.entity_id
_entity_poly.type
_entity_poly.pdbx_seq_one_letter_code
_entity_poly.pdbx_strand_id
1 'polypeptide(L)'
;MLDAIFASKQGKRYYAIPASGFVPTTFIDDNNGRLALDVHLGWPARNGQLIARRNGKPVSCASHHEMQVPPEHAHHIAFRLEQGTLAVLDELYMSAGLFAYRETFNTMMGWPETRRNRAVTAAVQKMGGLAPAGSEYNQMALYDAEFEQWHFVSPAPLAKL
;
A
#
# COMPACT_ATOMS: atom_id res chain seq x y z
N MET A 1 -5.08 -2.06 -3.42
CA MET A 1 -6.49 -2.51 -3.36
C MET A 1 -7.04 -2.49 -1.94
N LEU A 2 -6.42 -3.21 -0.99
CA LEU A 2 -6.86 -3.22 0.42
C LEU A 2 -6.89 -1.83 1.05
N ASP A 3 -5.80 -1.07 0.86
CA ASP A 3 -5.73 0.29 1.38
C ASP A 3 -6.85 1.18 0.82
N ALA A 4 -7.24 1.01 -0.45
CA ALA A 4 -8.37 1.75 -1.01
C ALA A 4 -9.70 1.42 -0.33
N ILE A 5 -9.95 0.17 0.08
CA ILE A 5 -11.13 -0.20 0.86
C ILE A 5 -11.11 0.43 2.25
N PHE A 6 -9.95 0.47 2.90
CA PHE A 6 -9.80 1.13 4.18
C PHE A 6 -9.87 2.66 4.07
N ALA A 7 -9.30 3.28 3.05
CA ALA A 7 -9.26 4.73 2.89
C ALA A 7 -10.56 5.32 2.31
N SER A 8 -11.29 4.56 1.48
CA SER A 8 -12.48 5.08 0.78
C SER A 8 -13.63 5.44 1.74
N LYS A 9 -14.30 6.56 1.46
CA LYS A 9 -15.56 6.91 2.13
C LYS A 9 -16.68 6.01 1.61
N GLN A 10 -17.70 5.78 2.43
CA GLN A 10 -18.88 5.00 2.03
C GLN A 10 -19.50 5.61 0.75
N GLY A 11 -19.75 4.76 -0.25
CA GLY A 11 -20.31 5.18 -1.56
C GLY A 11 -19.30 5.71 -2.58
N LYS A 12 -18.02 5.85 -2.25
CA LYS A 12 -16.96 6.19 -3.24
C LYS A 12 -16.42 4.91 -3.89
N ARG A 13 -16.32 4.91 -5.21
CA ARG A 13 -15.64 3.85 -5.98
C ARG A 13 -14.13 4.08 -5.96
N TYR A 14 -13.38 3.00 -5.89
CA TYR A 14 -11.94 2.99 -6.17
C TYR A 14 -11.69 2.11 -7.38
N TYR A 15 -10.62 2.41 -8.11
CA TYR A 15 -10.16 1.59 -9.23
C TYR A 15 -8.68 1.27 -9.03
N ALA A 16 -8.31 0.02 -9.23
CA ALA A 16 -6.92 -0.38 -9.33
C ALA A 16 -6.55 -0.41 -10.81
N ILE A 17 -5.62 0.45 -11.21
CA ILE A 17 -5.11 0.52 -12.58
C ILE A 17 -3.60 0.28 -12.58
N PRO A 18 -3.04 -0.31 -13.65
CA PRO A 18 -1.59 -0.32 -13.85
C PRO A 18 -1.05 1.10 -13.86
N ALA A 19 0.13 1.33 -13.28
CA ALA A 19 0.76 2.64 -13.29
C ALA A 19 0.98 3.17 -14.73
N SER A 20 1.26 2.27 -15.69
CA SER A 20 1.39 2.61 -17.11
C SER A 20 0.09 3.10 -17.77
N GLY A 21 -1.07 2.84 -17.16
CA GLY A 21 -2.38 3.32 -17.62
C GLY A 21 -2.88 4.55 -16.84
N PHE A 22 -2.11 5.06 -15.88
CA PHE A 22 -2.48 6.25 -15.12
C PHE A 22 -2.09 7.51 -15.89
N VAL A 23 -3.05 8.44 -16.05
CA VAL A 23 -2.82 9.76 -16.67
C VAL A 23 -2.77 10.80 -15.54
N PRO A 24 -1.57 11.28 -15.15
CA PRO A 24 -1.40 12.10 -13.95
C PRO A 24 -1.62 13.61 -14.17
N THR A 25 -1.97 14.05 -15.39
CA THR A 25 -1.98 15.47 -15.78
C THR A 25 -2.74 16.36 -14.80
N THR A 26 -3.97 16.02 -14.45
CA THR A 26 -4.76 16.80 -13.48
C THR A 26 -4.11 16.87 -12.10
N PHE A 27 -3.47 15.79 -11.65
CA PHE A 27 -2.79 15.76 -10.35
C PHE A 27 -1.54 16.64 -10.33
N ILE A 28 -0.87 16.77 -11.48
CA ILE A 28 0.30 17.63 -11.66
C ILE A 28 -0.13 19.09 -11.68
N ASP A 29 -1.14 19.42 -12.48
CA ASP A 29 -1.66 20.78 -12.64
C ASP A 29 -2.20 21.32 -11.31
N ASP A 30 -3.00 20.51 -10.61
CA ASP A 30 -3.58 20.87 -9.31
C ASP A 30 -2.52 21.00 -8.19
N ASN A 31 -1.34 20.39 -8.37
CA ASN A 31 -0.23 20.42 -7.41
C ASN A 31 0.98 21.24 -7.93
N ASN A 32 0.72 22.35 -8.63
CA ASN A 32 1.74 23.30 -9.05
C ASN A 32 2.90 22.67 -9.86
N GLY A 33 2.55 21.74 -10.76
CA GLY A 33 3.52 21.03 -11.59
C GLY A 33 4.24 19.88 -10.89
N ARG A 34 3.86 19.50 -9.67
CA ARG A 34 4.46 18.36 -8.94
C ARG A 34 3.55 17.14 -9.01
N LEU A 35 4.15 15.98 -9.22
CA LEU A 35 3.50 14.70 -9.01
C LEU A 35 3.87 14.19 -7.62
N ALA A 36 2.86 13.88 -6.80
CA ALA A 36 3.02 13.28 -5.49
C ALA A 36 2.46 11.85 -5.48
N LEU A 37 3.17 10.90 -4.89
CA LEU A 37 2.80 9.50 -4.79
C LEU A 37 3.11 8.95 -3.40
N ASP A 38 2.17 8.19 -2.85
CA ASP A 38 2.39 7.42 -1.62
C ASP A 38 2.62 5.95 -1.97
N VAL A 39 3.78 5.41 -1.59
CA VAL A 39 4.09 3.98 -1.70
C VAL A 39 3.66 3.30 -0.42
N HIS A 40 2.61 2.47 -0.51
CA HIS A 40 2.10 1.72 0.63
C HIS A 40 3.10 0.64 1.10
N LEU A 41 3.46 0.67 2.39
CA LEU A 41 4.44 -0.22 3.01
C LEU A 41 3.81 -1.30 3.91
N GLY A 42 2.51 -1.19 4.19
CA GLY A 42 1.77 -2.12 5.04
C GLY A 42 0.93 -1.39 6.10
N TRP A 43 0.51 -2.13 7.12
CA TRP A 43 -0.33 -1.60 8.20
C TRP A 43 0.39 -1.72 9.55
N PRO A 44 0.54 -0.63 10.33
CA PRO A 44 1.06 -0.74 11.68
C PRO A 44 0.23 -1.68 12.53
N ALA A 45 0.91 -2.52 13.30
CA ALA A 45 0.30 -3.54 14.12
C ALA A 45 0.94 -3.61 15.52
N ARG A 46 0.18 -4.15 16.46
CA ARG A 46 0.64 -4.48 17.81
C ARG A 46 0.20 -5.88 18.18
N ASN A 47 1.14 -6.75 18.52
CA ASN A 47 0.88 -8.11 19.02
C ASN A 47 -0.10 -8.92 18.13
N GLY A 48 0.08 -8.88 16.81
CA GLY A 48 -0.78 -9.61 15.85
C GLY A 48 -2.10 -8.91 15.53
N GLN A 49 -2.29 -7.65 15.92
CA GLN A 49 -3.51 -6.88 15.64
C GLN A 49 -3.17 -5.60 14.87
N LEU A 50 -3.88 -5.35 13.78
CA LEU A 50 -3.76 -4.07 13.06
C LEU A 50 -4.25 -2.93 13.96
N ILE A 51 -3.58 -1.78 13.90
CA ILE A 51 -3.97 -0.61 14.69
C ILE A 51 -5.09 0.16 13.99
N ALA A 52 -6.15 0.47 14.73
CA ALA A 52 -7.27 1.25 14.23
C ALA A 52 -6.95 2.76 14.18
N ARG A 53 -7.56 3.47 13.24
CA ARG A 53 -7.78 4.91 13.25
C ARG A 53 -8.97 5.22 14.15
N ARG A 54 -9.17 6.50 14.49
CA ARG A 54 -10.35 6.96 15.28
C ARG A 54 -11.71 6.60 14.65
N ASN A 55 -11.74 6.39 13.34
CA ASN A 55 -12.95 5.99 12.61
C ASN A 55 -13.15 4.46 12.55
N GLY A 56 -12.35 3.67 13.29
CA GLY A 56 -12.46 2.22 13.36
C GLY A 56 -11.82 1.46 12.19
N LYS A 57 -11.20 2.15 11.23
CA LYS A 57 -10.51 1.52 10.10
C LYS A 57 -9.01 1.40 10.33
N PRO A 58 -8.28 0.44 9.72
CA PRO A 58 -6.83 0.33 9.90
C PRO A 58 -6.05 1.59 9.53
N VAL A 59 -4.99 1.85 10.29
CA VAL A 59 -3.91 2.78 9.91
C VAL A 59 -3.09 2.12 8.80
N SER A 60 -2.78 2.87 7.75
CA SER A 60 -1.80 2.45 6.74
C SER A 60 -0.51 3.25 6.90
N CYS A 61 0.60 2.59 6.61
CA CYS A 61 1.92 3.20 6.52
C CYS A 61 2.27 3.32 5.03
N ALA A 62 2.75 4.50 4.64
CA ALA A 62 3.23 4.74 3.29
C ALA A 62 4.46 5.65 3.35
N SER A 63 5.35 5.51 2.36
CA SER A 63 6.40 6.48 2.10
C SER A 63 5.88 7.50 1.07
N HIS A 64 6.03 8.78 1.38
CA HIS A 64 5.58 9.87 0.53
C HIS A 64 6.71 10.31 -0.39
N HIS A 65 6.40 10.50 -1.67
CA HIS A 65 7.36 10.94 -2.68
C HIS A 65 6.77 12.07 -3.51
N GLU A 66 7.58 13.06 -3.81
CA GLU A 66 7.22 14.12 -4.75
C GLU A 66 8.30 14.34 -5.80
N MET A 67 7.87 14.73 -7.00
CA MET A 67 8.77 15.08 -8.09
C MET A 67 8.19 16.25 -8.88
N GLN A 68 9.02 17.27 -9.13
CA GLN A 68 8.68 18.30 -10.11
C GLN A 68 8.63 17.67 -11.51
N VAL A 69 7.52 17.86 -12.22
CA VAL A 69 7.38 17.40 -13.61
C VAL A 69 7.64 18.59 -14.53
N PRO A 70 8.74 18.57 -15.31
CA PRO A 70 8.97 19.59 -16.32
C PRO A 70 7.90 19.52 -17.41
N PRO A 71 7.42 20.65 -17.95
CA PRO A 71 6.40 20.66 -19.01
C PRO A 71 6.77 19.80 -20.22
N GLU A 72 8.05 19.74 -20.59
CA GLU A 72 8.59 18.93 -21.68
C GLU A 72 8.42 17.41 -21.48
N HIS A 73 8.24 16.97 -20.23
CA HIS A 73 8.08 15.57 -19.86
C HIS A 73 6.64 15.21 -19.48
N ALA A 74 5.68 16.12 -19.64
CA ALA A 74 4.28 15.89 -19.26
C ALA A 74 3.64 14.65 -19.93
N HIS A 75 4.16 14.25 -21.09
CA HIS A 75 3.68 13.08 -21.85
C HIS A 75 4.53 11.81 -21.64
N HIS A 76 5.66 11.90 -20.92
CA HIS A 76 6.52 10.76 -20.62
C HIS A 76 7.21 10.96 -19.26
N ILE A 77 6.51 10.59 -18.19
CA ILE A 77 6.95 10.83 -16.81
C ILE A 77 7.69 9.60 -16.29
N ALA A 78 8.99 9.74 -16.06
CA ALA A 78 9.80 8.75 -15.36
C ALA A 78 9.88 9.10 -13.87
N PHE A 79 8.91 8.61 -13.08
CA PHE A 79 8.91 8.82 -11.63
C PHE A 79 9.94 7.91 -10.95
N ARG A 80 10.86 8.50 -10.19
CA ARG A 80 11.82 7.75 -9.37
C ARG A 80 11.38 7.83 -7.92
N LEU A 81 11.22 6.68 -7.29
CA LEU A 81 11.01 6.62 -5.84
C LEU A 81 12.28 7.11 -5.13
N GLU A 82 12.11 7.75 -3.99
CA GLU A 82 13.24 8.14 -3.15
C GLU A 82 14.07 6.93 -2.73
N GLN A 83 15.38 7.15 -2.58
CA GLN A 83 16.33 6.09 -2.30
C GLN A 83 15.94 5.34 -1.02
N GLY A 84 16.04 4.01 -1.06
CA GLY A 84 15.75 3.16 0.10
C GLY A 84 14.33 2.61 0.14
N THR A 85 13.33 3.27 -0.46
CA THR A 85 11.92 2.81 -0.39
C THR A 85 11.72 1.39 -0.91
N LEU A 86 12.27 1.07 -2.08
CA LEU A 86 12.18 -0.28 -2.64
C LEU A 86 12.94 -1.31 -1.79
N ALA A 87 14.09 -0.93 -1.22
CA ALA A 87 14.87 -1.82 -0.36
C ALA A 87 14.12 -2.12 0.95
N VAL A 88 13.49 -1.11 1.55
CA VAL A 88 12.65 -1.27 2.73
C VAL A 88 11.45 -2.18 2.44
N LEU A 89 10.80 -1.98 1.28
CA LEU A 89 9.71 -2.85 0.85
C LEU A 89 10.19 -4.30 0.68
N ASP A 90 11.32 -4.51 -0.01
CA ASP A 90 11.92 -5.83 -0.18
C ASP A 90 12.20 -6.51 1.16
N GLU A 91 12.84 -5.80 2.10
CA GLU A 91 13.15 -6.34 3.42
C GLU A 91 11.89 -6.69 4.23
N LEU A 92 10.82 -5.90 4.14
CA LEU A 92 9.56 -6.18 4.81
C LEU A 92 8.93 -7.48 4.27
N TYR A 93 8.84 -7.64 2.95
CA TYR A 93 8.29 -8.86 2.34
C TYR A 93 9.18 -10.08 2.58
N MET A 94 10.50 -9.95 2.49
CA MET A 94 11.44 -11.03 2.81
C MET A 94 11.32 -11.47 4.28
N SER A 95 11.15 -10.52 5.21
CA SER A 95 10.94 -10.82 6.64
C SER A 95 9.61 -11.56 6.89
N ALA A 96 8.64 -11.43 5.98
CA ALA A 96 7.38 -12.17 6.02
C ALA A 96 7.48 -13.57 5.36
N GLY A 97 8.63 -13.91 4.77
CA GLY A 97 8.82 -15.12 3.96
C GLY A 97 8.27 -15.01 2.54
N LEU A 98 7.89 -13.80 2.10
CA LEU A 98 7.25 -13.52 0.82
C LEU A 98 8.29 -13.12 -0.25
N PHE A 99 9.22 -14.02 -0.55
CA PHE A 99 10.35 -13.72 -1.43
C PHE A 99 9.95 -13.41 -2.89
N ALA A 100 8.83 -13.94 -3.35
CA ALA A 100 8.30 -13.75 -4.72
C ALA A 100 7.17 -12.71 -4.79
N TYR A 101 7.10 -11.77 -3.83
CA TYR A 101 5.96 -10.86 -3.72
C TYR A 101 5.75 -9.99 -4.98
N ARG A 102 6.82 -9.65 -5.70
CA ARG A 102 6.76 -8.85 -6.94
C ARG A 102 6.05 -9.62 -8.05
N GLU A 103 6.38 -10.90 -8.21
CA GLU A 103 5.74 -11.83 -9.14
C GLU A 103 4.28 -12.06 -8.74
N THR A 104 4.00 -12.24 -7.45
CA THR A 104 2.63 -12.35 -6.92
C THR A 104 1.82 -11.10 -7.26
N PHE A 105 2.36 -9.90 -7.03
CA PHE A 105 1.69 -8.63 -7.36
C PHE A 105 1.43 -8.47 -8.85
N ASN A 106 2.41 -8.79 -9.70
CA ASN A 106 2.23 -8.76 -11.15
C ASN A 106 1.14 -9.75 -11.59
N THR A 107 1.13 -10.96 -11.04
CA THR A 107 0.11 -11.97 -11.33
C THR A 107 -1.28 -11.52 -10.87
N MET A 108 -1.37 -10.87 -9.72
CA MET A 108 -2.63 -10.32 -9.18
C MET A 108 -3.24 -9.25 -10.08
N MET A 109 -2.44 -8.49 -10.84
CA MET A 109 -2.95 -7.51 -11.80
C MET A 109 -3.75 -8.17 -12.94
N GLY A 110 -3.43 -9.43 -13.29
CA GLY A 110 -4.15 -10.23 -14.27
C GLY A 110 -5.35 -11.00 -13.70
N TRP A 111 -5.61 -10.95 -12.39
CA TRP A 111 -6.73 -11.68 -11.80
C TRP A 111 -8.08 -11.11 -12.24
N PRO A 112 -9.09 -11.98 -12.46
CA PRO A 112 -10.47 -11.53 -12.60
C PRO A 112 -10.90 -10.67 -11.41
N GLU A 113 -11.75 -9.68 -11.65
CA GLU A 113 -12.26 -8.79 -10.61
C GLU A 113 -12.88 -9.55 -9.43
N THR A 114 -13.64 -10.61 -9.71
CA THR A 114 -14.25 -11.47 -8.68
C THR A 114 -13.21 -12.07 -7.73
N ARG A 115 -12.06 -12.54 -8.24
CA ARG A 115 -10.97 -13.08 -7.44
C ARG A 115 -10.30 -11.99 -6.60
N ARG A 116 -10.07 -10.80 -7.18
CA ARG A 116 -9.50 -9.66 -6.44
C ARG A 116 -10.41 -9.22 -5.31
N ASN A 117 -11.72 -9.13 -5.55
CA ASN A 117 -12.71 -8.79 -4.54
C ASN A 117 -12.77 -9.83 -3.43
N ARG A 118 -12.75 -11.13 -3.77
CA ARG A 118 -12.67 -12.21 -2.77
C ARG A 118 -11.41 -12.08 -1.90
N ALA A 119 -10.24 -11.87 -2.50
CA ALA A 119 -9.00 -11.72 -1.75
C ALA A 119 -9.07 -10.54 -0.76
N VAL A 120 -9.68 -9.42 -1.18
CA VAL A 120 -9.88 -8.30 -0.26
C VAL A 120 -10.87 -8.63 0.86
N THR A 121 -12.02 -9.24 0.54
CA THR A 121 -12.99 -9.67 1.56
C THR A 121 -12.34 -10.63 2.57
N ALA A 122 -11.55 -11.59 2.09
CA ALA A 122 -10.82 -12.53 2.94
C ALA A 122 -9.83 -11.80 3.86
N ALA A 123 -9.10 -10.81 3.36
CA ALA A 123 -8.19 -10.00 4.19
C ALA A 123 -8.94 -9.29 5.33
N VAL A 124 -10.08 -8.66 5.03
CA VAL A 124 -10.89 -7.96 6.03
C VAL A 124 -11.43 -8.93 7.09
N GLN A 125 -11.93 -10.10 6.67
CA GLN A 125 -12.44 -11.12 7.58
C GLN A 125 -11.34 -11.72 8.47
N LYS A 126 -10.13 -11.90 7.93
CA LYS A 126 -9.01 -12.57 8.62
C LYS A 126 -8.14 -11.62 9.44
N MET A 127 -8.41 -10.32 9.46
CA MET A 127 -7.60 -9.37 10.25
C MET A 127 -7.76 -9.54 11.77
N GLY A 128 -8.82 -10.22 12.21
CA GLY A 128 -9.17 -10.34 13.62
C GLY A 128 -9.65 -9.01 14.23
N GLY A 129 -9.50 -8.87 15.55
CA GLY A 129 -9.78 -7.62 16.24
C GLY A 129 -8.67 -6.58 16.01
N LEU A 130 -9.03 -5.30 16.01
CA LEU A 130 -8.07 -4.21 15.88
C LEU A 130 -7.55 -3.74 17.25
N ALA A 131 -6.29 -3.35 17.31
CA ALA A 131 -5.76 -2.61 18.45
C ALA A 131 -6.34 -1.18 18.48
N PRO A 132 -6.56 -0.58 19.66
CA PRO A 132 -7.13 0.76 19.79
C PRO A 132 -6.32 1.84 19.07
N ALA A 133 -7.01 2.91 18.64
CA ALA A 133 -6.35 4.05 18.05
C ALA A 133 -5.36 4.72 19.01
N GLY A 134 -4.18 5.10 18.50
CA GLY A 134 -3.10 5.68 19.29
C GLY A 134 -2.20 4.64 19.98
N SER A 135 -2.46 3.34 19.81
CA SER A 135 -1.53 2.29 20.25
C SER A 135 -0.18 2.44 19.56
N GLU A 136 0.92 2.33 20.31
CA GLU A 136 2.25 2.24 19.71
C GLU A 136 2.38 0.92 18.95
N TYR A 137 2.93 0.99 17.74
CA TYR A 137 3.17 -0.19 16.91
C TYR A 137 4.49 -0.87 17.29
N ASN A 138 4.50 -2.19 17.24
CA ASN A 138 5.72 -3.00 17.37
C ASN A 138 5.92 -3.96 16.19
N GLN A 139 5.00 -3.94 15.22
CA GLN A 139 4.98 -4.80 14.05
C GLN A 139 4.46 -4.04 12.82
N MET A 140 4.82 -4.55 11.65
CA MET A 140 4.17 -4.24 10.37
C MET A 140 3.39 -5.46 9.89
N ALA A 141 2.13 -5.24 9.52
CA ALA A 141 1.28 -6.24 8.92
C ALA A 141 1.32 -6.16 7.39
N LEU A 142 1.49 -7.30 6.74
CA LEU A 142 1.44 -7.49 5.29
C LEU A 142 0.40 -8.55 4.97
N TYR A 143 -0.39 -8.35 3.92
CA TYR A 143 -1.37 -9.33 3.48
C TYR A 143 -0.83 -10.15 2.31
N ASP A 144 -0.76 -11.46 2.50
CA ASP A 144 -0.49 -12.42 1.46
C ASP A 144 -1.82 -12.83 0.82
N ALA A 145 -2.06 -12.37 -0.41
CA ALA A 145 -3.28 -12.67 -1.14
C ALA A 145 -3.30 -14.07 -1.79
N GLU A 146 -2.16 -14.74 -1.89
CA GLU A 146 -2.07 -16.08 -2.45
C GLU A 146 -2.51 -17.12 -1.43
N PHE A 147 -2.02 -17.00 -0.19
CA PHE A 147 -2.41 -17.85 0.94
C PHE A 147 -3.55 -17.25 1.77
N GLU A 148 -4.00 -16.06 1.41
CA GLU A 148 -5.04 -15.30 2.07
C GLU A 148 -4.80 -15.13 3.58
N GLN A 149 -3.60 -14.70 4.00
CA GLN A 149 -3.23 -14.59 5.42
C GLN A 149 -2.47 -13.30 5.73
N TRP A 150 -2.47 -12.92 7.00
CA TRP A 150 -1.73 -11.77 7.50
C TRP A 150 -0.38 -12.22 8.08
N HIS A 151 0.69 -11.57 7.64
CA HIS A 151 2.03 -11.71 8.19
C HIS A 151 2.34 -10.51 9.06
N PHE A 152 2.92 -10.74 10.25
CA PHE A 152 3.31 -9.69 11.17
C PHE A 152 4.82 -9.73 11.37
N VAL A 153 5.51 -8.71 10.87
CA VAL A 153 6.98 -8.64 10.83
C VAL A 153 7.50 -7.49 11.68
N SER A 154 8.80 -7.51 11.97
CA SER A 154 9.47 -6.39 12.64
C SER A 154 9.36 -5.10 11.81
N PRO A 155 9.09 -3.94 12.42
CA PRO A 155 9.08 -2.66 11.73
C PRO A 155 10.48 -2.09 11.49
N ALA A 156 11.55 -2.77 11.94
CA ALA A 156 12.92 -2.28 11.86
C ALA A 156 13.37 -1.76 10.48
N PRO A 157 12.94 -2.36 9.33
CA PRO A 157 13.28 -1.81 8.02
C PRO A 157 12.81 -0.37 7.80
N LEU A 158 11.72 0.06 8.45
CA LEU A 158 11.17 1.42 8.31
C LEU A 158 12.11 2.50 8.84
N ALA A 159 13.06 2.18 9.72
CA ALA A 159 14.03 3.14 10.26
C ALA A 159 15.03 3.66 9.21
N LYS A 160 14.98 3.13 7.98
CA LYS A 160 15.83 3.49 6.84
C LYS A 160 15.16 4.48 5.87
N LEU A 161 13.89 4.84 6.11
CA LEU A 161 13.14 5.86 5.39
C LEU A 161 13.31 7.21 6.10
#